data_AF-A0A8T0UYM7-F1
#
_entry.id   AF-A0A8T0UYM7-F1
#
_cell.length_a   1.000
_cell.length_b   1.000
_cell.length_c   1.000
_cell.angle_alpha   90.00
_cell.angle_beta   90.00
_cell.angle_gamma   90.00
#
_symmetry.space_group_name_H-M   'P 1'
#
loop_
_entity.id
_entity.type
_entity.pdbx_description
1 polymer ?
#
loop_
_entity_poly.entity_id
_entity_poly.type
_entity_poly.pdbx_seq_one_letter_code
_entity_poly.pdbx_strand_id
1 'polypeptide(L)'
;MLPGRRTLRRDRLNERFNELCAILEPGKPPKADKVAILSDAARLLSQLRAEAQKLKQSNESLQDSIKSLKAEKSKLRDEKTRLKAEKERLEQMLKGVSAAAAPAPFVPHPAAAAAPSFHPAAFVQAGKFVPYPTYPPPAAFWQWIPPTSLDTSKDPAHWPPVA
;
A
#
# COMPACT_ATOMS: atom_id res chain seq x y z
N MET A 1 11.67 61.01 -46.50
CA MET A 1 12.97 60.31 -46.41
C MET A 1 12.74 58.88 -45.96
N LEU A 2 13.26 57.89 -46.67
CA LEU A 2 13.19 56.49 -46.23
C LEU A 2 14.19 56.24 -45.08
N PRO A 3 13.84 55.44 -44.06
CA PRO A 3 14.74 55.13 -42.96
C PRO A 3 16.00 54.42 -43.47
N GLY A 4 17.16 54.85 -42.98
CA GLY A 4 18.45 54.25 -43.37
C GLY A 4 18.61 52.81 -42.85
N ARG A 5 19.49 52.04 -43.51
CA ARG A 5 19.77 50.63 -43.18
C ARG A 5 20.11 50.38 -41.70
N ARG A 6 20.82 51.31 -41.06
CA ARG A 6 21.17 51.20 -39.62
C ARG A 6 19.93 51.25 -38.73
N THR A 7 18.98 52.13 -39.05
CA THR A 7 17.72 52.28 -38.33
C THR A 7 16.90 50.99 -38.39
N LEU A 8 16.72 50.44 -39.59
CA LEU A 8 16.02 49.16 -39.78
C LEU A 8 16.64 48.00 -38.99
N ARG A 9 17.98 47.93 -38.92
CA ARG A 9 18.66 46.90 -38.12
C ARG A 9 18.41 47.05 -36.61
N ARG A 10 18.43 48.29 -36.12
CA ARG A 10 18.15 48.59 -34.70
C ARG A 10 16.71 48.25 -34.35
N ASP A 11 15.76 48.64 -35.20
CA ASP A 11 14.34 48.45 -34.93
C ASP A 11 13.99 46.96 -34.90
N ARG A 12 14.53 46.17 -35.84
CA ARG A 12 14.41 44.70 -35.83
C ARG A 12 15.03 44.06 -34.57
N LEU A 13 16.15 44.60 -34.07
CA LEU A 13 16.72 44.12 -32.81
C LEU A 13 15.81 44.46 -31.62
N ASN A 14 15.21 45.65 -31.62
CA ASN A 14 14.29 46.08 -30.58
C ASN A 14 13.01 45.22 -30.56
N GLU A 15 12.49 44.84 -31.72
CA GLU A 15 11.38 43.87 -31.84
C GLU A 15 11.71 42.55 -31.14
N ARG A 16 12.92 42.00 -31.33
CA ARG A 16 13.35 40.77 -30.63
C ARG A 16 13.42 40.92 -29.12
N PHE A 17 13.83 42.08 -28.61
CA PHE A 17 13.80 42.36 -27.17
C PHE A 17 12.35 42.43 -26.64
N ASN A 18 11.44 43.05 -27.41
CA ASN A 18 10.02 43.12 -27.03
C ASN A 18 9.37 41.73 -27.03
N GLU A 19 9.64 40.90 -28.05
CA GLU A 19 9.19 39.50 -28.11
C GLU A 19 9.70 38.71 -26.91
N LEU A 20 11.00 38.83 -26.59
CA LEU A 20 11.59 38.15 -25.44
C LEU A 20 10.96 38.62 -24.12
N CYS A 21 10.75 39.92 -23.93
CA CYS A 21 10.02 40.44 -22.77
C CYS A 21 8.64 39.82 -22.62
N ALA A 22 7.87 39.74 -23.70
CA ALA A 22 6.52 39.19 -23.67
C ALA A 22 6.49 37.71 -23.28
N ILE A 23 7.54 36.95 -23.64
CA ILE A 23 7.72 35.55 -23.23
C ILE A 23 8.09 35.46 -21.75
N LEU A 24 8.99 36.30 -21.27
CA LEU A 24 9.48 36.25 -19.88
C LEU A 24 8.42 36.71 -18.88
N GLU A 25 7.64 37.75 -19.24
CA GLU A 25 6.62 38.33 -18.37
C GLU A 25 5.33 38.58 -19.18
N PRO A 26 4.52 37.54 -19.41
CA PRO A 26 3.26 37.66 -20.12
C PRO A 26 2.35 38.68 -19.44
N GLY A 27 1.79 39.62 -20.21
CA GLY A 27 0.84 40.63 -19.72
C GLY A 27 1.47 41.87 -19.08
N LYS A 28 2.81 41.96 -18.98
CA LYS A 28 3.49 43.18 -18.54
C LYS A 28 4.03 43.99 -19.73
N PRO A 29 4.11 45.32 -19.60
CA PRO A 29 4.73 46.15 -20.64
C PRO A 29 6.22 45.79 -20.81
N PRO A 30 6.78 45.90 -22.02
CA PRO A 30 8.19 45.56 -22.27
C PRO A 30 9.13 46.37 -21.38
N LYS A 31 10.09 45.68 -20.73
CA LYS A 31 11.15 46.34 -19.96
C LYS A 31 12.06 47.13 -20.90
N ALA A 32 12.54 48.28 -20.46
CA ALA A 32 13.50 49.08 -21.24
C ALA A 32 14.95 48.60 -21.07
N ASP A 33 15.27 47.97 -19.94
CA ASP A 33 16.61 47.49 -19.64
C ASP A 33 16.92 46.16 -20.34
N LYS A 34 17.74 46.25 -21.39
CA LYS A 34 18.18 45.11 -22.20
C LYS A 34 19.06 44.12 -21.42
N VAL A 35 19.84 44.58 -20.45
CA VAL A 35 20.70 43.70 -19.64
C VAL A 35 19.86 42.87 -18.69
N ALA A 36 18.86 43.49 -18.06
CA ALA A 36 17.90 42.79 -17.21
C ALA A 36 17.12 41.72 -17.98
N ILE A 37 16.63 42.04 -19.20
CA ILE A 37 15.92 41.09 -20.05
C ILE A 37 16.78 39.85 -20.35
N LEU A 38 18.03 40.05 -20.76
CA LEU A 38 18.93 38.94 -21.07
C LEU A 38 19.26 38.11 -19.82
N SER A 39 19.47 38.76 -18.68
CA SER A 39 19.75 38.09 -17.41
C SER A 39 18.55 37.26 -16.93
N ASP A 40 17.35 37.82 -17.01
CA ASP A 40 16.10 37.11 -16.68
C ASP A 40 15.89 35.91 -17.60
N ALA A 41 16.13 36.06 -18.91
CA ALA A 41 16.05 34.98 -19.89
C ALA A 41 17.04 33.85 -19.59
N ALA A 42 18.30 34.19 -19.30
CA ALA A 42 19.33 33.20 -18.99
C ALA A 42 18.99 32.41 -17.70
N ARG A 43 18.48 33.11 -16.68
CA ARG A 43 18.04 32.49 -15.42
C ARG A 43 16.85 31.56 -15.65
N LEU A 44 15.79 32.03 -16.33
CA LEU A 44 14.61 31.22 -16.61
C LEU A 44 14.95 30.00 -17.45
N LEU A 45 15.79 30.14 -18.47
CA LEU A 45 16.24 29.04 -19.32
C LEU A 45 17.01 27.98 -18.52
N SER A 46 17.83 28.40 -17.57
CA SER A 46 18.56 27.48 -16.68
C SER A 46 17.62 26.73 -15.74
N GLN A 47 16.63 27.43 -15.18
CA GLN A 47 15.58 26.84 -14.35
C GLN A 47 14.76 25.81 -15.14
N LEU A 48 14.23 26.18 -16.31
CA LEU A 48 13.43 25.29 -17.15
C LEU A 48 14.20 24.04 -17.58
N ARG A 49 15.51 24.16 -17.84
CA ARG A 49 16.36 23.00 -18.11
C ARG A 49 16.48 22.07 -16.91
N ALA A 50 16.69 22.63 -15.71
CA ALA A 50 16.76 21.83 -14.48
C ALA A 50 15.43 21.12 -14.19
N GLU A 51 14.31 21.82 -14.34
CA GLU A 51 12.96 21.26 -14.19
C GLU A 51 12.69 20.15 -15.21
N ALA A 52 13.05 20.37 -16.48
CA ALA A 52 12.90 19.35 -17.53
C ALA A 52 13.72 18.09 -17.23
N GLN A 53 14.95 18.23 -16.72
CA GLN A 53 15.77 17.08 -16.31
C GLN A 53 15.15 16.35 -15.11
N LYS A 54 14.66 17.07 -14.10
CA LYS A 54 13.99 16.45 -12.95
C LYS A 54 12.72 15.69 -13.36
N LEU A 55 11.90 16.28 -14.25
CA LEU A 55 10.71 15.62 -14.79
C LEU A 55 11.06 14.37 -15.59
N LYS A 56 12.14 14.41 -16.38
CA LYS A 56 12.63 13.25 -17.12
C LYS A 56 13.01 12.11 -16.17
N GLN A 57 13.84 12.39 -15.15
CA GLN A 57 14.26 11.41 -14.15
C GLN A 57 13.07 10.83 -13.38
N SER A 58 12.11 11.67 -12.98
CA SER A 58 10.89 11.23 -12.30
C SER A 58 10.05 10.31 -13.18
N ASN A 59 9.90 10.65 -14.46
CA ASN A 59 9.16 9.82 -15.42
C ASN A 59 9.84 8.45 -15.61
N GLU A 60 11.17 8.41 -15.78
CA GLU A 60 11.95 7.18 -15.86
C GLU A 60 11.75 6.30 -14.61
N SER A 61 11.86 6.88 -13.41
CA SER A 61 11.64 6.18 -12.14
C SER A 61 10.21 5.62 -12.00
N LEU A 62 9.19 6.39 -12.42
CA LEU A 62 7.80 5.94 -12.42
C LEU A 62 7.59 4.80 -13.41
N GLN A 63 8.18 4.86 -14.61
CA GLN A 63 8.11 3.78 -15.58
C GLN A 63 8.71 2.49 -15.04
N ASP A 64 9.84 2.56 -14.34
CA ASP A 64 10.47 1.38 -13.75
C ASP A 64 9.66 0.82 -12.59
N SER A 65 9.08 1.68 -11.75
CA SER A 65 8.14 1.28 -10.70
C SER A 65 6.91 0.57 -11.29
N ILE A 66 6.35 1.08 -12.39
CA ILE A 66 5.23 0.44 -13.10
C ILE A 66 5.62 -0.94 -13.63
N LYS A 67 6.81 -1.08 -14.23
CA LYS A 67 7.29 -2.38 -14.73
C LYS A 67 7.44 -3.37 -13.58
N SER A 68 8.05 -2.95 -12.47
CA SER A 68 8.23 -3.77 -11.27
C SER A 68 6.89 -4.24 -10.70
N LEU A 69 5.93 -3.33 -10.51
CA LEU A 69 4.60 -3.65 -10.01
C LEU A 69 3.82 -4.58 -10.95
N LYS A 70 3.99 -4.45 -12.27
CA LYS A 70 3.39 -5.39 -13.24
C LYS A 70 3.98 -6.80 -13.09
N ALA A 71 5.29 -6.91 -12.91
CA ALA A 71 5.97 -8.18 -12.70
C ALA A 71 5.52 -8.83 -11.39
N GLU A 72 5.48 -8.08 -10.29
CA GLU A 72 5.02 -8.55 -8.99
C GLU A 72 3.54 -8.99 -9.04
N LYS A 73 2.67 -8.19 -9.67
CA LYS A 73 1.27 -8.55 -9.90
C LYS A 73 1.14 -9.88 -10.66
N SER A 74 2.00 -10.14 -11.65
CA SER A 74 2.01 -11.41 -12.38
C SER A 74 2.39 -12.56 -11.45
N LYS A 75 3.50 -12.41 -10.72
CA LYS A 75 3.98 -13.43 -9.78
C LYS A 75 2.92 -13.79 -8.73
N LEU A 76 2.23 -12.79 -8.17
CA LEU A 76 1.14 -13.03 -7.23
C LEU A 76 -0.06 -13.77 -7.84
N ARG A 77 -0.35 -13.56 -9.13
CA ARG A 77 -1.38 -14.34 -9.83
C ARG A 77 -0.96 -15.80 -9.98
N ASP A 78 0.29 -16.04 -10.36
CA ASP A 78 0.84 -17.39 -10.54
C ASP A 78 0.90 -18.15 -9.20
N GLU A 79 1.30 -17.47 -8.12
CA GLU A 79 1.28 -18.04 -6.77
C GLU A 79 -0.14 -18.33 -6.30
N LYS A 80 -1.09 -17.41 -6.56
CA LYS A 80 -2.51 -17.60 -6.22
C LYS A 80 -3.10 -18.82 -6.94
N THR A 81 -2.82 -19.01 -8.22
CA THR A 81 -3.33 -20.17 -8.99
C THR A 81 -2.70 -21.47 -8.49
N ARG A 82 -1.38 -21.47 -8.22
CA ARG A 82 -0.68 -22.62 -7.64
C ARG A 82 -1.27 -23.03 -6.29
N LEU A 83 -1.46 -22.08 -5.37
CA LEU A 83 -2.03 -22.37 -4.05
C LEU A 83 -3.48 -22.85 -4.14
N LYS A 84 -4.26 -22.33 -5.09
CA LYS A 84 -5.63 -22.82 -5.32
C LYS A 84 -5.63 -24.29 -5.77
N ALA A 85 -4.74 -24.65 -6.69
CA ALA A 85 -4.61 -26.04 -7.16
C ALA A 85 -4.13 -26.98 -6.04
N GLU A 86 -3.17 -26.54 -5.21
CA GLU A 86 -2.71 -27.32 -4.05
C GLU A 86 -3.81 -27.49 -3.00
N LYS A 87 -4.57 -26.43 -2.71
CA LYS A 87 -5.74 -26.49 -1.84
C LYS A 87 -6.76 -27.52 -2.35
N GLU A 88 -7.14 -27.45 -3.63
CA GLU A 88 -8.10 -28.39 -4.22
C GLU A 88 -7.60 -29.84 -4.16
N ARG A 89 -6.30 -30.07 -4.37
CA ARG A 89 -5.67 -31.39 -4.22
C ARG A 89 -5.76 -31.91 -2.78
N LEU A 90 -5.45 -31.08 -1.80
CA LEU A 90 -5.52 -31.46 -0.38
C LEU A 90 -6.96 -31.74 0.07
N GLU A 91 -7.92 -30.94 -0.38
CA GLU A 91 -9.35 -31.16 -0.12
C GLU A 91 -9.84 -32.49 -0.71
N GLN A 92 -9.38 -32.86 -1.91
CA GLN A 92 -9.67 -34.17 -2.50
C GLN A 92 -9.06 -35.32 -1.69
N MET A 93 -7.81 -35.19 -1.23
CA MET A 93 -7.18 -36.18 -0.35
C MET A 93 -7.96 -36.35 0.96
N LEU A 94 -8.34 -35.25 1.60
CA LEU A 94 -9.12 -35.28 2.85
C LEU A 94 -10.48 -35.94 2.64
N LYS A 95 -11.18 -35.61 1.55
CA LYS A 95 -12.46 -36.26 1.21
C LYS A 95 -12.30 -37.76 0.96
N GLY A 96 -11.21 -38.18 0.31
CA GLY A 96 -10.89 -39.60 0.11
C GLY A 96 -10.60 -40.33 1.42
N VAL A 97 -9.85 -39.71 2.34
CA VAL A 97 -9.57 -40.27 3.67
C VAL A 97 -10.84 -40.34 4.52
N SER A 98 -11.68 -39.29 4.54
CA SER A 98 -12.96 -39.32 5.25
C SER A 98 -13.96 -40.31 4.65
N ALA A 99 -13.91 -40.57 3.34
CA ALA A 99 -14.74 -41.59 2.69
C ALA A 99 -14.23 -43.02 2.95
N ALA A 100 -12.92 -43.22 3.07
CA ALA A 100 -12.31 -44.49 3.45
C ALA A 100 -12.43 -44.78 4.96
N ALA A 101 -12.50 -43.74 5.79
CA ALA A 101 -12.81 -43.81 7.21
C ALA A 101 -14.34 -43.74 7.44
N ALA A 102 -15.11 -44.61 6.78
CA ALA A 102 -16.48 -44.86 7.23
C ALA A 102 -16.41 -45.41 8.68
N PRO A 103 -17.14 -44.85 9.65
CA PRO A 103 -17.07 -45.34 11.01
C PRO A 103 -17.59 -46.78 11.02
N ALA A 104 -16.75 -47.72 11.42
CA ALA A 104 -17.22 -49.00 11.91
C ALA A 104 -18.31 -48.72 12.96
N PRO A 105 -19.43 -49.47 12.97
CA PRO A 105 -20.55 -49.17 13.84
C PRO A 105 -20.05 -49.05 15.28
N PHE A 106 -20.26 -47.86 15.86
CA PHE A 106 -19.91 -47.56 17.23
C PHE A 106 -20.66 -48.54 18.14
N VAL A 107 -19.93 -49.49 18.69
CA VAL A 107 -20.44 -50.42 19.70
C VAL A 107 -20.44 -49.65 21.03
N PRO A 108 -21.59 -49.36 21.65
CA PRO A 108 -21.62 -48.60 22.89
C PRO A 108 -20.95 -49.44 23.99
N HIS A 109 -19.87 -48.93 24.57
CA HIS A 109 -19.25 -49.54 25.74
C HIS A 109 -20.07 -49.17 26.99
N PRO A 110 -20.61 -50.14 27.75
CA PRO A 110 -21.40 -49.85 28.93
C PRO A 110 -20.46 -49.65 30.12
N ALA A 111 -20.09 -48.41 30.41
CA ALA A 111 -19.59 -48.05 31.72
C ALA A 111 -19.76 -46.54 31.92
N ALA A 112 -20.96 -46.16 32.36
CA ALA A 112 -21.18 -44.90 33.04
C ALA A 112 -20.45 -44.94 34.38
N ALA A 113 -19.41 -44.12 34.56
CA ALA A 113 -19.03 -43.53 35.84
C ALA A 113 -17.89 -42.51 35.63
N ALA A 114 -18.09 -41.32 36.20
CA ALA A 114 -17.10 -40.25 36.42
C ALA A 114 -16.73 -39.35 35.23
N ALA A 115 -17.60 -38.37 34.97
CA ALA A 115 -17.13 -37.03 34.55
C ALA A 115 -16.85 -36.21 35.82
N PRO A 116 -15.69 -35.52 35.95
CA PRO A 116 -15.53 -34.51 36.98
C PRO A 116 -16.33 -33.27 36.57
N SER A 117 -17.35 -32.95 37.35
CA SER A 117 -18.14 -31.72 37.25
C SER A 117 -17.26 -30.51 37.56
N PHE A 118 -16.93 -29.70 36.55
CA PHE A 118 -16.33 -28.38 36.76
C PHE A 118 -17.43 -27.38 37.16
N HIS A 119 -17.27 -26.77 38.33
CA HIS A 119 -18.22 -25.83 38.92
C HIS A 119 -18.22 -24.48 38.17
N PRO A 120 -19.39 -23.93 37.76
CA PRO A 120 -19.49 -22.67 37.02
C PRO A 120 -19.51 -21.43 37.94
N ALA A 121 -18.64 -21.37 38.95
CA ALA A 121 -18.67 -20.30 39.96
C ALA A 121 -17.59 -19.21 39.81
N ALA A 122 -16.73 -19.27 38.78
CA ALA A 122 -15.57 -18.36 38.69
C ALA A 122 -15.73 -17.18 37.71
N PHE A 123 -16.89 -16.99 37.06
CA PHE A 123 -17.09 -15.85 36.15
C PHE A 123 -18.46 -15.20 36.33
N VAL A 124 -18.79 -14.81 37.56
CA VAL A 124 -19.87 -13.86 37.82
C VAL A 124 -19.24 -12.54 38.25
N GLN A 125 -18.70 -11.79 37.28
CA GLN A 125 -18.58 -10.35 37.42
C GLN A 125 -19.02 -9.64 36.14
N ALA A 126 -20.10 -8.86 36.33
CA ALA A 126 -20.51 -7.69 35.57
C ALA A 126 -20.87 -7.87 34.08
N GLY A 127 -22.15 -8.14 33.82
CA GLY A 127 -22.78 -7.86 32.54
C GLY A 127 -24.09 -8.61 32.38
N LYS A 128 -25.21 -7.89 32.29
CA LYS A 128 -26.56 -8.43 32.09
C LYS A 128 -26.59 -9.22 30.75
N PHE A 129 -26.38 -10.54 30.79
CA PHE A 129 -26.57 -11.39 29.62
C PHE A 129 -27.92 -12.09 29.69
N VAL A 130 -28.80 -11.75 28.75
CA VAL A 130 -30.08 -12.42 28.54
C VAL A 130 -29.77 -13.80 27.93
N PRO A 131 -30.27 -14.93 28.48
CA PRO A 131 -30.01 -16.23 27.90
C PRO A 131 -30.79 -16.37 26.59
N TYR A 132 -30.09 -16.31 25.45
CA TYR A 132 -30.63 -16.83 24.20
C TYR A 132 -30.31 -18.33 24.13
N PRO A 133 -31.31 -19.23 24.07
CA PRO A 133 -31.05 -20.61 23.74
C PRO A 133 -30.71 -20.67 22.25
N THR A 134 -30.01 -21.71 21.82
CA THR A 134 -29.83 -22.16 20.41
C THR A 134 -28.49 -21.90 19.72
N TYR A 135 -27.41 -21.51 20.40
CA TYR A 135 -26.07 -21.73 19.81
C TYR A 135 -25.07 -22.23 20.86
N PRO A 136 -24.60 -23.49 20.78
CA PRO A 136 -23.39 -23.86 21.50
C PRO A 136 -22.27 -22.94 20.99
N PRO A 137 -21.51 -22.27 21.89
CA PRO A 137 -20.41 -21.42 21.48
C PRO A 137 -19.47 -22.24 20.60
N PRO A 138 -19.02 -21.72 19.44
CA PRO A 138 -17.99 -22.41 18.67
C PRO A 138 -16.80 -22.68 19.59
N ALA A 139 -16.26 -23.89 19.51
CA ALA A 139 -15.11 -24.33 20.30
C ALA A 139 -14.06 -23.21 20.29
N ALA A 140 -13.85 -22.57 21.45
CA ALA A 140 -12.96 -21.43 21.54
C ALA A 140 -11.56 -21.90 21.15
N PHE A 141 -10.98 -21.34 20.09
CA PHE A 141 -9.66 -21.72 19.58
C PHE A 141 -8.56 -21.67 20.66
N TRP A 142 -8.79 -20.90 21.73
CA TRP A 142 -7.99 -20.83 22.94
C TRP A 142 -7.78 -22.18 23.64
N GLN A 143 -8.67 -23.16 23.47
CA GLN A 143 -8.50 -24.51 24.03
C GLN A 143 -7.36 -25.32 23.37
N TRP A 144 -6.84 -24.84 22.24
CA TRP A 144 -5.75 -25.47 21.49
C TRP A 144 -4.41 -24.72 21.60
N ILE A 145 -4.33 -23.66 22.40
CA ILE A 145 -3.12 -22.88 22.58
C ILE A 145 -2.30 -23.49 23.73
N PRO A 146 -1.02 -23.86 23.51
CA PRO A 146 -0.15 -24.36 24.58
C PRO A 146 -0.01 -23.31 25.70
N PRO A 147 -0.03 -23.70 26.99
CA PRO A 147 0.10 -22.76 28.11
C PRO A 147 1.35 -21.87 28.05
N THR A 148 2.43 -22.35 27.42
CA THR A 148 3.66 -21.60 27.18
C THR A 148 3.47 -20.39 26.28
N SER A 149 2.47 -20.40 25.40
CA SER A 149 2.15 -19.29 24.50
C SER A 149 1.24 -18.23 25.14
N LEU A 150 0.72 -18.50 26.34
CA LEU A 150 -0.05 -17.56 27.15
C LEU A 150 0.82 -16.83 28.19
N ASP A 151 2.12 -17.17 28.27
CA ASP A 151 3.06 -16.52 29.19
C ASP A 151 3.52 -15.16 28.64
N THR A 152 2.76 -14.11 28.99
CA THR A 152 3.08 -12.72 28.66
C THR A 152 3.96 -12.05 29.74
N SER A 153 4.52 -12.81 30.69
CA SER A 153 5.33 -12.24 31.79
C SER A 153 6.60 -11.51 31.31
N LYS A 154 7.05 -11.77 30.09
CA LYS A 154 8.23 -11.15 29.46
C LYS A 154 7.90 -10.00 28.50
N ASP A 155 6.64 -9.85 28.14
CA ASP A 155 6.19 -8.83 27.18
C ASP A 155 6.53 -7.39 27.61
N PRO A 156 6.43 -7.00 28.90
CA PRO A 156 6.75 -5.63 29.33
C PRO A 156 8.19 -5.19 29.09
N ALA A 157 9.13 -6.10 28.88
CA ALA A 157 10.54 -5.79 28.60
C ALA A 157 10.77 -5.28 27.17
N HIS A 158 9.76 -5.36 26.30
CA HIS A 158 9.86 -4.99 24.88
C HIS A 158 9.06 -3.74 24.53
N TRP A 159 8.41 -3.14 25.53
CA TRP A 159 7.55 -1.98 25.31
C TRP A 159 8.42 -0.71 25.29
N PRO A 160 8.19 0.22 24.34
CA PRO A 160 8.91 1.48 24.32
C PRO A 160 8.62 2.29 25.59
N PRO A 161 9.58 3.08 26.11
CA PRO A 161 9.36 3.90 27.30
C PRO A 161 8.21 4.88 27.06
N VAL A 162 7.22 4.82 27.95
CA VAL A 162 6.08 5.75 27.94
C VAL A 162 6.58 7.16 28.30
N ALA A 163 6.29 8.13 27.44
CA ALA A 163 6.58 9.55 27.64
C ALA A 163 5.62 10.20 28.64
#